data_AF-A0A662W804-F1
#
_entry.id   AF-A0A662W804-F1
#
_cell.length_a   1.000
_cell.length_b   1.000
_cell.length_c   1.000
_cell.angle_alpha   90.00
_cell.angle_beta   90.00
_cell.angle_gamma   90.00
#
_symmetry.space_group_name_H-M   'P 1'
#
loop_
_entity.id
_entity.type
_entity.pdbx_description
1 polymer ?
#
loop_
_entity_poly.entity_id
_entity_poly.type
_entity_poly.pdbx_seq_one_letter_code
_entity_poly.pdbx_strand_id
1 'polypeptide(L)' 'MAHKTLTISEEAYNMLKKLKREGESFSDVILRITKNASLLE' A
#
# COMPACT_ATOMS: atom_id res chain seq x y z
N MET A 1 10.77 11.28 -7.89
CA MET A 1 9.43 11.47 -7.30
C MET A 1 9.59 11.77 -5.83
N ALA A 2 8.76 12.65 -5.26
CA ALA A 2 8.82 12.93 -3.82
C ALA A 2 8.30 11.70 -3.06
N HIS A 3 9.08 11.23 -2.09
CA HIS A 3 8.65 10.19 -1.16
C HIS A 3 8.15 10.86 0.11
N LYS A 4 7.04 10.35 0.65
CA LYS A 4 6.54 10.72 1.97
C LYS A 4 6.65 9.49 2.87
N THR A 5 7.13 9.69 4.08
CA THR A 5 7.10 8.67 5.12
C THR A 5 5.79 8.81 5.88
N LEU A 6 5.08 7.70 6.08
CA LEU A 6 3.88 7.64 6.89
C LEU A 6 4.01 6.48 7.88
N THR A 7 3.56 6.70 9.11
CA THR A 7 3.51 5.65 10.13
C THR A 7 2.15 4.97 10.08
N ILE A 8 2.14 3.63 10.06
CA ILE A 8 0.93 2.81 10.13
C ILE A 8 0.96 1.91 11.35
N SER A 9 -0.21 1.40 11.74
CA SER A 9 -0.28 0.32 12.71
C SER A 9 0.43 -0.94 12.20
N GLU A 10 0.93 -1.76 13.12
CA GLU A 10 1.55 -3.04 12.77
C GLU A 10 0.59 -3.96 12.01
N GLU A 11 -0.70 -3.91 12.34
CA GLU A 11 -1.74 -4.66 11.63
C GLU A 11 -1.80 -4.30 10.15
N ALA A 12 -1.84 -3.00 9.83
CA ALA A 12 -1.85 -2.53 8.45
C ALA A 12 -0.57 -2.94 7.70
N TYR A 13 0.59 -2.86 8.36
CA TYR A 13 1.86 -3.34 7.77
C TYR A 13 1.81 -4.83 7.46
N ASN A 14 1.31 -5.65 8.38
CA ASN A 14 1.18 -7.09 8.21
C ASN A 14 0.20 -7.46 7.09
N MET A 15 -0.90 -6.71 6.93
CA MET A 15 -1.82 -6.86 5.81
C MET A 15 -1.12 -6.56 4.48
N LEU A 16 -0.40 -5.45 4.39
CA LEU A 16 0.37 -5.10 3.18
C LEU A 16 1.43 -6.16 2.86
N LYS A 17 2.12 -6.70 3.88
CA LYS A 17 3.11 -7.76 3.73
C LYS A 17 2.51 -9.05 3.17
N LYS A 18 1.29 -9.43 3.59
CA LYS A 18 0.56 -10.59 3.06
C LYS A 18 0.10 -10.38 1.61
N LEU A 19 -0.24 -9.15 1.23
CA LEU A 19 -0.72 -8.80 -0.11
C LEU A 19 0.40 -8.59 -1.12
N LYS A 20 1.64 -8.42 -0.67
CA LYS A 20 2.82 -8.14 -1.49
C LYS A 20 3.21 -9.34 -2.34
N ARG A 21 3.30 -9.17 -3.66
CA ARG A 21 3.82 -10.19 -4.58
C ARG A 21 5.35 -10.11 -4.69
N GLU A 22 5.97 -11.16 -5.22
CA GLU A 22 7.41 -11.16 -5.48
C GLU A 22 7.79 -10.00 -6.43
N GLY A 23 8.81 -9.23 -6.03
CA GLY A 23 9.27 -8.06 -6.78
C GLY A 23 8.45 -6.77 -6.61
N GLU A 24 7.26 -6.79 -5.99
CA GLU A 24 6.50 -5.56 -5.71
C GLU A 24 7.10 -4.77 -4.53
N SER A 25 7.01 -3.44 -4.54
CA SER A 25 7.24 -2.61 -3.34
C SER A 25 5.95 -2.40 -2.55
N PHE A 26 6.04 -1.96 -1.29
CA PHE A 26 4.86 -1.59 -0.52
C PHE A 26 4.06 -0.46 -1.19
N SER A 27 4.75 0.48 -1.84
CA SER A 27 4.10 1.53 -2.63
C SER A 27 3.30 0.94 -3.80
N ASP A 28 3.81 -0.08 -4.48
CA ASP A 28 3.08 -0.75 -5.56
C ASP A 28 1.84 -1.48 -5.05
N VAL A 29 1.94 -2.13 -3.88
CA VAL A 29 0.80 -2.77 -3.24
C VAL A 29 -0.27 -1.74 -2.90
N ILE A 30 0.11 -0.63 -2.26
CA ILE A 30 -0.80 0.46 -1.92
C ILE A 30 -1.47 1.00 -3.19
N LEU A 31 -0.70 1.33 -4.21
CA LEU A 31 -1.25 1.83 -5.47
C LEU A 31 -2.18 0.81 -6.12
N ARG A 32 -1.83 -0.48 -6.14
CA ARG A 32 -2.67 -1.54 -6.71
C ARG A 32 -4.00 -1.69 -5.99
N ILE A 33 -4.02 -1.66 -4.65
CA ILE A 33 -5.26 -1.79 -3.88
C ILE A 33 -6.11 -0.52 -3.96
N THR A 34 -5.49 0.67 -4.02
CA THR A 34 -6.24 1.94 -4.09
C THR A 34 -6.67 2.31 -5.51
N LYS A 35 -6.06 1.73 -6.56
CA LYS A 35 -6.39 2.04 -7.96
C LYS A 35 -7.84 1.72 -8.34
N ASN A 36 -8.50 0.82 -7.60
CA ASN A 36 -9.92 0.49 -7.78
C ASN A 36 -10.84 1.11 -6.72
N ALA A 37 -10.28 1.78 -5.71
CA ALA A 37 -11.07 2.55 -4.78
C ALA A 37 -11.32 3.91 -5.46
N SER A 38 -12.52 4.11 -5.99
CA SER A 38 -13.01 5.47 -6.25
C SER A 38 -13.07 6.15 -4.89
N LEU A 39 -12.00 6.83 -4.48
CA LEU A 39 -11.90 7.57 -3.21
C LEU A 39 -12.65 8.92 -3.27
N LEU A 40 -13.54 9.06 -4.25
CA LEU A 40 -14.48 10.15 -4.46
C LEU A 40 -15.87 9.51 -4.57
N GLU A 41 -16.54 9.40 -3.43
CA GLU A 41 -18.00 9.49 -3.32
C GLU A 41 -18.33 10.78 -2.55
#